data_AF-A0A5R9DR29-F1
#
_entry.id   AF-A0A5R9DR29-F1
#
_cell.length_a   1.000
_cell.length_b   1.000
_cell.length_c   1.000
_cell.angle_alpha   90.00
_cell.angle_beta   90.00
_cell.angle_gamma   90.00
#
_symmetry.space_group_name_H-M   'P 1'
#
loop_
_entity.id
_entity.type
_entity.pdbx_description
1 polymer ?
#
loop_
_entity_poly.entity_id
_entity_poly.type
_entity_poly.pdbx_seq_one_letter_code
_entity_poly.pdbx_strand_id
1 'polypeptide(L)'
;MGYDRQRAAIGYATSQLTALSGTRPRVVEESGAVRIETDVTARLLRHWQQLLAVLDLGTTFGLTDTHTGQVAWLRFEFGESSRP
;
A
#
# COMPACT_ATOMS: atom_id res chain seq x y z
N MET A 1 -18.07 6.35 -10.25
CA MET A 1 -17.64 4.95 -10.46
C MET A 1 -16.14 4.71 -10.20
N GLY A 2 -15.23 5.65 -10.52
CA GLY A 2 -13.79 5.46 -10.20
C GLY A 2 -13.46 5.50 -8.70
N TYR A 3 -14.12 6.39 -7.95
CA TYR A 3 -13.89 6.58 -6.51
C TYR A 3 -14.23 5.33 -5.67
N ASP A 4 -15.34 4.63 -5.99
CA ASP A 4 -15.75 3.41 -5.27
C ASP A 4 -14.79 2.24 -5.49
N ARG A 5 -14.31 2.09 -6.74
CA ARG A 5 -13.28 1.10 -7.08
C ARG A 5 -11.99 1.38 -6.32
N GLN A 6 -11.59 2.65 -6.21
CA GLN A 6 -10.37 3.02 -5.50
C GLN A 6 -10.49 2.80 -3.99
N ARG A 7 -11.63 3.13 -3.38
CA ARG A 7 -11.89 2.79 -1.96
C ARG A 7 -11.87 1.28 -1.73
N ALA A 8 -12.42 0.50 -2.65
CA ALA A 8 -12.37 -0.97 -2.57
C ALA A 8 -10.92 -1.48 -2.67
N ALA A 9 -10.10 -0.92 -3.57
CA ALA A 9 -8.69 -1.27 -3.71
C ALA A 9 -7.87 -0.91 -2.45
N ILE A 10 -8.07 0.28 -1.89
CA ILE A 10 -7.45 0.72 -0.63
C ILE A 10 -7.83 -0.22 0.52
N GLY A 11 -9.13 -0.55 0.63
CA GLY A 11 -9.63 -1.46 1.65
C GLY A 11 -9.06 -2.87 1.51
N TYR A 12 -8.99 -3.38 0.28
CA TYR A 12 -8.39 -4.67 -0.03
C TYR A 12 -6.90 -4.71 0.31
N ALA A 13 -6.11 -3.74 -0.14
CA ALA A 13 -4.68 -3.65 0.15
C ALA A 13 -4.42 -3.56 1.66
N THR A 14 -5.20 -2.75 2.39
CA THR A 14 -5.12 -2.64 3.86
C THR A 14 -5.37 -3.99 4.53
N SER A 15 -6.40 -4.73 4.09
CA SER A 15 -6.74 -6.04 4.65
C SER A 15 -5.65 -7.07 4.37
N GLN A 16 -5.14 -7.13 3.14
CA GLN A 16 -4.07 -8.05 2.76
C GLN A 16 -2.78 -7.78 3.52
N LEU A 17 -2.34 -6.51 3.59
CA LEU A 17 -1.15 -6.16 4.37
C LEU A 17 -1.32 -6.53 5.84
N THR A 18 -2.50 -6.30 6.43
CA THR A 18 -2.80 -6.71 7.82
C THR A 18 -2.68 -8.23 8.00
N ALA A 19 -3.17 -9.02 7.05
CA ALA A 19 -3.08 -10.48 7.11
C ALA A 19 -1.62 -10.98 7.02
N LEU A 20 -0.82 -10.35 6.16
CA LEU A 20 0.57 -10.71 5.93
C LEU A 20 1.47 -10.28 7.11
N SER A 21 1.40 -9.01 7.53
CA SER A 21 2.25 -8.46 8.59
C SER A 21 1.78 -8.82 10.00
N GLY A 22 0.48 -9.10 10.17
CA GLY A 22 -0.17 -9.25 11.47
C GLY A 22 -0.44 -7.92 12.19
N THR A 23 -0.10 -6.79 11.57
CA THR A 23 -0.30 -5.45 12.11
C THR A 23 -1.04 -4.58 11.11
N ARG A 24 -1.91 -3.70 11.60
CA ARG A 24 -2.65 -2.80 10.72
C ARG A 24 -1.68 -1.82 10.05
N PRO A 25 -1.64 -1.72 8.71
CA PRO A 25 -0.81 -0.76 8.02
C PRO A 25 -1.30 0.67 8.29
N ARG A 26 -0.39 1.63 8.17
CA ARG A 26 -0.68 3.05 8.31
C ARG A 26 -1.28 3.55 7.00
N VAL A 27 -2.37 4.28 7.07
CA VAL A 27 -2.98 4.93 5.90
C VAL A 27 -2.78 6.43 6.07
N VAL A 28 -2.09 7.02 5.10
CA VAL A 28 -1.74 8.44 5.06
C VAL A 28 -2.51 9.06 3.90
N GLU A 29 -3.37 10.02 4.21
CA GLU A 29 -4.02 10.84 3.19
C GLU A 29 -3.04 11.93 2.73
N GLU A 30 -2.87 12.05 1.42
CA GLU A 30 -2.03 13.05 0.77
C GLU A 30 -2.90 13.91 -0.16
N SER A 31 -2.43 15.10 -0.51
CA SER A 31 -3.09 15.93 -1.52
C SER A 31 -3.16 15.20 -2.87
N GLY A 32 -4.33 14.68 -3.21
CA GLY A 32 -4.55 13.94 -4.46
C GLY A 32 -4.09 12.48 -4.43
N ALA A 33 -3.77 11.90 -3.28
CA ALA A 33 -3.45 10.48 -3.18
C ALA A 33 -3.75 9.87 -1.80
N VAL A 34 -3.77 8.55 -1.73
CA VAL A 34 -3.67 7.81 -0.45
C VAL A 34 -2.46 6.92 -0.50
N ARG A 35 -1.61 7.01 0.51
CA ARG A 35 -0.46 6.15 0.72
C ARG A 35 -0.72 5.18 1.86
N ILE A 36 -0.40 3.91 1.65
CA ILE A 36 -0.52 2.86 2.66
C ILE A 36 0.89 2.35 2.95
N GLU A 37 1.25 2.28 4.22
CA GLU A 37 2.59 1.92 4.68
C GLU A 37 2.55 0.76 5.67
N THR A 38 3.53 -0.12 5.59
CA THR A 38 3.71 -1.23 6.54
C THR A 38 5.17 -1.46 6.84
N ASP A 39 5.47 -1.75 8.10
CA ASP A 39 6.82 -2.09 8.52
C ASP A 39 7.21 -3.46 7.94
N VAL A 40 8.39 -3.54 7.33
CA VAL A 40 8.94 -4.78 6.80
C VAL A 40 9.48 -5.60 7.96
N THR A 41 8.63 -6.48 8.48
CA THR A 41 8.99 -7.43 9.54
C THR A 41 9.53 -8.73 8.97
N ALA A 42 10.23 -9.52 9.79
CA ALA A 42 10.67 -10.87 9.42
C ALA A 42 9.51 -11.79 8.98
N ARG A 43 8.30 -11.56 9.52
CA ARG A 43 7.08 -12.26 9.08
C ARG A 43 6.70 -11.85 7.66
N LEU A 44 6.70 -10.55 7.39
CA LEU A 44 6.36 -10.02 6.06
C LEU A 44 7.35 -10.49 4.99
N LEU A 45 8.64 -10.58 5.32
CA LEU A 45 9.69 -11.10 4.44
C LEU A 45 9.47 -12.57 4.02
N ARG A 46 8.86 -13.41 4.88
CA ARG A 46 8.50 -14.79 4.50
C ARG A 46 7.40 -14.85 3.43
N HIS A 47 6.67 -13.76 3.25
CA HIS A 47 5.60 -13.61 2.27
C HIS A 47 5.96 -12.56 1.21
N TRP A 48 7.24 -12.48 0.83
CA TRP A 48 7.74 -11.42 -0.06
C TRP A 48 6.98 -11.33 -1.38
N GLN A 49 6.68 -12.46 -2.02
CA GLN A 49 5.94 -12.50 -3.28
C GLN A 49 4.50 -11.97 -3.11
N GLN A 50 3.84 -12.32 -2.01
CA GLN A 50 2.49 -11.81 -1.71
C GLN A 50 2.53 -10.31 -1.38
N LEU A 51 3.58 -9.85 -0.68
CA LEU A 51 3.78 -8.43 -0.44
C LEU A 51 3.91 -7.69 -1.78
N LEU A 52 4.77 -8.14 -2.69
CA LEU A 52 4.95 -7.52 -4.00
C LEU A 52 3.62 -7.45 -4.77
N ALA A 53 2.83 -8.54 -4.78
CA ALA A 53 1.52 -8.56 -5.42
C ALA A 53 0.53 -7.55 -4.82
N VAL A 54 0.62 -7.27 -3.53
CA VAL A 54 -0.20 -6.24 -2.88
C VAL A 54 0.32 -4.84 -3.21
N LEU A 55 1.63 -4.63 -3.23
CA LEU A 55 2.24 -3.34 -3.58
C LEU A 55 1.92 -2.93 -5.03
N ASP A 56 1.89 -3.90 -5.95
CA ASP A 56 1.59 -3.71 -7.37
C ASP A 56 0.14 -3.22 -7.64
N LEU A 57 -0.72 -3.22 -6.63
CA LEU A 57 -2.07 -2.65 -6.74
C LEU A 57 -2.06 -1.12 -6.77
N GLY A 58 -1.03 -0.48 -6.23
CA GLY A 58 -0.88 0.97 -6.22
C GLY A 58 -0.49 1.52 -7.59
N THR A 59 -0.74 2.81 -7.83
CA THR A 59 -0.20 3.50 -9.01
C THR A 59 1.32 3.64 -8.93
N THR A 60 1.85 3.76 -7.71
CA THR A 60 3.29 3.71 -7.41
C THR A 60 3.50 2.97 -6.10
N PHE A 61 4.64 2.32 -5.95
CA PHE A 61 5.01 1.63 -4.72
C PHE A 61 6.53 1.66 -4.52
N GLY A 62 6.97 1.35 -3.31
CA GLY A 62 8.38 1.30 -3.01
C GLY A 62 8.71 0.84 -1.60
N LEU A 63 9.99 0.95 -1.30
CA LEU A 63 10.58 0.67 0.00
C LEU A 63 11.31 1.94 0.44
N THR A 64 11.23 2.24 1.73
CA THR A 64 11.96 3.35 2.33
C THR A 64 12.68 2.84 3.57
N ASP A 65 13.98 3.04 3.61
CA ASP A 65 14.77 2.78 4.82
C ASP A 65 14.50 3.87 5.85
N THR A 66 14.33 3.45 7.09
CA THR A 66 14.16 4.30 8.27
C THR A 66 15.23 3.95 9.29
N HIS A 67 15.43 4.81 10.29
CA HIS A 67 16.38 4.55 11.36
C HIS A 67 16.10 3.24 12.15
N THR A 68 14.87 2.74 12.10
CA THR A 68 14.42 1.57 12.86
C THR A 68 14.18 0.32 12.00
N GLY A 69 14.39 0.39 10.69
CA GLY A 69 14.12 -0.70 9.75
C GLY A 69 13.61 -0.20 8.41
N GLN A 70 12.96 -1.07 7.64
CA GLN A 70 12.45 -0.73 6.31
C GLN A 70 10.92 -0.66 6.32
N VAL A 71 10.37 0.30 5.60
CA VAL A 71 8.92 0.47 5.41
C VAL A 71 8.59 0.20 3.95
N ALA A 72 7.64 -0.70 3.70
CA ALA A 72 7.05 -0.90 2.39
C ALA A 72 5.81 -0.03 2.25
N TRP A 73 5.63 0.59 1.08
CA TRP A 73 4.51 1.47 0.83
C TRP A 73 3.97 1.31 -0.58
N LEU A 74 2.67 1.55 -0.72
CA LEU A 74 1.99 1.72 -2.00
C LEU A 74 1.13 2.99 -1.96
N ARG A 75 0.96 3.61 -3.11
CA ARG A 75 0.25 4.87 -3.26
C ARG A 75 -0.81 4.72 -4.35
N PHE A 76 -2.00 5.21 -4.07
CA PHE A 76 -3.11 5.31 -5.00
C PHE A 76 -3.35 6.78 -5.30
N GLU A 77 -2.97 7.23 -6.48
CA GLU A 77 -3.27 8.59 -6.92
C GLU A 77 -4.76 8.73 -7.25
N PHE A 78 -5.39 9.78 -6.74
CA PHE A 78 -6.73 10.18 -7.14
C PHE A 78 -6.57 11.02 -8.42
N GLY A 79 -6.65 10.37 -9.58
CA GLY A 79 -6.73 11.13 -10.81
C GLY A 79 -7.98 12.01 -10.80
N GLU A 80 -7.83 13.31 -11.10
CA GLU A 80 -8.57 13.77 -12.27
C GLU A 80 -8.09 12.88 -13.41
N SER A 81 -8.96 11.98 -13.87
CA SER A 81 -8.74 11.07 -15.00
C SER A 81 -7.49 11.42 -15.82
N SER A 82 -6.44 10.60 -15.79
CA SER A 82 -5.44 10.64 -16.86
C SER A 82 -6.19 10.32 -18.16
N ARG A 83 -6.68 11.36 -18.82
CA ARG A 83 -7.24 11.27 -20.17
C ARG A 83 -6.06 11.11 -21.15
N PRO A 84 -6.21 10.24 -22.16
CA PRO A 84 -5.19 10.00 -23.18
C PRO A 84 -4.86 11.25 -24.00
#